data_AF-A0A850DG64-F1
#
_entry.id   AF-A0A850DG64-F1
#
_cell.length_a   1.000
_cell.length_b   1.000
_cell.length_c   1.000
_cell.angle_alpha   90.00
_cell.angle_beta   90.00
_cell.angle_gamma   90.00
#
_symmetry.space_group_name_H-M   'P 1'
#
loop_
_entity.id
_entity.type
_entity.pdbx_description
1 polymer ?
#
loop_
_entity_poly.entity_id
_entity_poly.type
_entity_poly.pdbx_seq_one_letter_code
_entity_poly.pdbx_strand_id
1 'polypeptide(L)'
;MKLLGMVVGMAKGSSSIEARRRARERLARERLEQIERNKANEADLTEYLLLEHRIGAAEVERDASFAQIEVNHRSAVEEMLGLQVECVRRMRARGEKVAAIADLTGLTVRDVNRISKASNGRNNPESDAGGGHAANWQ
;
A
#
# COMPACT_ATOMS: atom_id res chain seq x y z
N MET A 1 -81.23 -32.06 -29.24
CA MET A 1 -79.99 -31.60 -29.89
C MET A 1 -79.19 -30.70 -28.94
N LYS A 2 -78.28 -31.25 -28.11
CA LYS A 2 -77.44 -30.46 -27.18
C LYS A 2 -76.03 -31.03 -26.94
N LEU A 3 -75.52 -31.85 -27.86
CA LEU A 3 -74.23 -32.56 -27.69
C LEU A 3 -73.07 -32.03 -28.57
N LEU A 4 -73.32 -31.12 -29.53
CA LEU A 4 -72.25 -30.60 -30.40
C LEU A 4 -71.48 -29.39 -29.84
N GLY A 5 -71.99 -28.70 -28.82
CA GLY A 5 -71.33 -27.51 -28.25
C GLY A 5 -70.20 -27.80 -27.25
N MET A 6 -70.20 -28.99 -26.64
CA MET A 6 -69.31 -29.30 -25.51
C MET A 6 -67.90 -29.73 -25.95
N VAL A 7 -67.77 -30.36 -27.13
CA VAL A 7 -66.50 -30.91 -27.63
C VAL A 7 -65.58 -29.80 -28.20
N VAL A 8 -66.15 -28.77 -28.84
CA VAL A 8 -65.39 -27.65 -29.41
C VAL A 8 -64.79 -26.74 -28.33
N GLY A 9 -65.49 -26.57 -27.20
CA GLY A 9 -64.95 -25.85 -26.04
C GLY A 9 -63.80 -26.59 -25.36
N MET A 10 -63.85 -27.92 -25.33
CA MET A 10 -62.83 -28.78 -24.71
C MET A 10 -61.52 -28.82 -25.51
N ALA A 11 -61.59 -28.80 -26.84
CA ALA A 11 -60.41 -28.74 -27.72
C ALA A 11 -59.66 -27.39 -27.65
N LYS A 12 -60.38 -26.25 -27.57
CA LYS A 12 -59.76 -24.94 -27.34
C LYS A 12 -59.19 -24.79 -25.92
N GLY A 13 -59.87 -25.35 -24.92
CA GLY A 13 -59.41 -25.35 -23.53
C GLY A 13 -58.12 -26.16 -23.33
N SER A 14 -58.04 -27.37 -23.90
CA SER A 14 -56.85 -28.22 -23.81
C SER A 14 -55.62 -27.61 -24.51
N SER A 15 -55.78 -27.03 -25.72
CA SER A 15 -54.70 -26.32 -26.41
C SER A 15 -54.19 -25.09 -25.64
N SER A 16 -55.09 -24.31 -25.02
CA SER A 16 -54.71 -23.18 -24.15
C SER A 16 -53.99 -23.62 -22.88
N ILE A 17 -54.39 -24.75 -22.29
CA ILE A 17 -53.74 -25.34 -21.12
C ILE A 17 -52.33 -25.84 -21.48
N GLU A 18 -52.16 -26.50 -22.62
CA GLU A 18 -50.84 -26.94 -23.09
C GLU A 18 -49.91 -25.78 -23.43
N ALA A 19 -50.42 -24.72 -24.07
CA ALA A 19 -49.65 -23.51 -24.35
C ALA A 19 -49.15 -22.84 -23.07
N ARG A 20 -50.02 -22.73 -22.05
CA ARG A 20 -49.63 -22.22 -20.72
C ARG A 20 -48.62 -23.12 -20.02
N ARG A 21 -48.75 -24.44 -20.14
CA ARG A 21 -47.81 -25.40 -19.57
C ARG A 21 -46.41 -25.24 -20.18
N ARG A 22 -46.31 -25.19 -21.51
CA ARG A 22 -45.04 -24.96 -22.22
C ARG A 22 -44.41 -23.60 -21.89
N ALA A 23 -45.21 -22.54 -21.78
CA ALA A 23 -44.73 -21.23 -21.38
C ALA A 23 -44.14 -21.24 -19.95
N ARG A 24 -44.80 -21.92 -19.01
CA ARG A 24 -44.29 -22.08 -17.63
C ARG A 24 -43.02 -22.93 -17.58
N GLU A 25 -42.95 -24.02 -18.32
CA GLU A 25 -41.76 -24.88 -18.42
C GLU A 25 -40.55 -24.12 -18.99
N ARG A 26 -40.77 -23.24 -19.97
CA ARG A 26 -39.70 -22.37 -20.51
C ARG A 26 -39.22 -21.36 -19.47
N LEU A 27 -40.14 -20.64 -18.83
CA LEU A 27 -39.80 -19.67 -17.78
C LEU A 27 -39.11 -20.33 -16.58
N ALA A 28 -39.51 -21.56 -16.22
CA ALA A 28 -38.87 -22.30 -15.14
C ALA A 28 -37.41 -22.64 -15.48
N ARG A 29 -37.12 -23.06 -16.72
CA ARG A 29 -35.75 -23.31 -17.18
C ARG A 29 -34.91 -22.04 -17.19
N GLU A 30 -35.42 -20.96 -17.77
CA GLU A 30 -34.72 -19.66 -17.80
C GLU A 30 -34.41 -19.16 -16.38
N ARG A 31 -35.31 -19.37 -15.42
CA ARG A 31 -35.07 -19.03 -14.01
C ARG A 31 -33.97 -19.88 -13.38
N LEU A 32 -33.95 -21.19 -13.66
CA LEU A 32 -32.89 -22.07 -13.14
C LEU A 32 -31.52 -21.67 -13.69
N GLU A 33 -31.42 -21.45 -15.00
CA GLU A 33 -30.19 -20.98 -15.65
C GLU A 33 -29.73 -19.63 -15.06
N GLN A 34 -30.66 -18.70 -14.80
CA GLN A 34 -30.31 -17.43 -14.18
C GLN A 34 -29.82 -17.60 -12.73
N ILE A 35 -30.43 -18.49 -11.95
CA ILE A 35 -30.00 -18.78 -10.59
C ILE A 35 -28.59 -19.36 -10.59
N GLU A 36 -28.29 -20.29 -11.49
CA GLU A 36 -26.96 -20.90 -11.62
C GLU A 36 -25.91 -19.86 -12.00
N ARG A 37 -26.20 -19.00 -12.99
CA ARG A 37 -25.30 -17.91 -13.37
C ARG A 37 -25.08 -16.91 -12.24
N ASN A 38 -26.14 -16.53 -11.53
CA ASN A 38 -26.02 -15.59 -10.41
C ASN A 38 -25.15 -16.17 -9.30
N LYS A 39 -25.34 -17.46 -8.96
CA LYS A 39 -24.50 -18.14 -7.95
C LYS A 39 -23.02 -18.18 -8.34
N ALA A 40 -22.72 -18.48 -9.60
CA ALA A 40 -21.35 -18.47 -10.10
C ALA A 40 -20.75 -17.07 -10.01
N ASN A 41 -21.47 -16.06 -10.50
CA ASN A 41 -21.02 -14.66 -10.45
C ASN A 41 -20.83 -14.15 -9.01
N GLU A 42 -21.70 -14.54 -8.07
CA GLU A 42 -21.56 -14.18 -6.65
C GLU A 42 -20.30 -14.80 -6.02
N ALA A 43 -19.99 -16.05 -6.36
CA ALA A 43 -18.77 -16.71 -5.90
C ALA A 43 -17.52 -16.01 -6.48
N ASP A 44 -17.50 -15.78 -7.80
CA ASP A 44 -16.38 -15.12 -8.48
C ASP A 44 -16.17 -13.69 -7.97
N LEU A 45 -17.25 -12.94 -7.73
CA LEU A 45 -17.17 -11.58 -7.17
C LEU A 45 -16.60 -11.59 -5.75
N THR A 46 -17.01 -12.56 -4.93
CA THR A 46 -16.47 -12.71 -3.58
C THR A 46 -14.97 -12.99 -3.61
N GLU A 47 -14.53 -13.89 -4.49
CA GLU A 47 -13.11 -14.19 -4.68
C GLU A 47 -12.34 -12.97 -5.17
N TYR A 48 -12.86 -12.26 -6.17
CA TYR A 48 -12.26 -11.04 -6.70
C TYR A 48 -12.05 -9.98 -5.61
N LEU A 49 -13.07 -9.68 -4.80
CA LEU A 49 -12.98 -8.68 -3.74
C LEU A 49 -12.01 -9.09 -2.63
N LEU A 50 -11.91 -10.39 -2.33
CA LEU A 50 -10.88 -10.89 -1.40
C LEU A 50 -9.47 -10.73 -1.96
N LEU A 51 -9.28 -10.96 -3.26
CA LEU A 51 -8.00 -10.74 -3.93
C LEU A 51 -7.63 -9.26 -3.94
N GLU A 52 -8.57 -8.37 -4.26
CA GLU A 52 -8.36 -6.92 -4.23
C GLU A 52 -7.94 -6.45 -2.83
N HIS A 53 -8.60 -6.94 -1.78
CA HIS A 53 -8.22 -6.65 -0.40
C HIS A 53 -6.80 -7.15 -0.07
N ARG A 54 -6.45 -8.37 -0.48
CA ARG A 54 -5.11 -8.94 -0.26
C ARG A 54 -4.02 -8.17 -1.01
N ILE A 55 -4.30 -7.72 -2.23
CA ILE A 55 -3.39 -6.89 -3.02
C ILE A 55 -3.16 -5.57 -2.28
N GLY A 56 -4.23 -4.89 -1.86
CA GLY A 56 -4.11 -3.64 -1.10
C GLY A 56 -3.32 -3.81 0.20
N ALA A 57 -3.54 -4.90 0.94
CA ALA A 57 -2.76 -5.20 2.15
C ALA A 57 -1.26 -5.42 1.84
N ALA A 58 -0.94 -6.15 0.77
CA ALA A 58 0.44 -6.38 0.35
C ALA A 58 1.14 -5.09 -0.09
N GLU A 59 0.43 -4.17 -0.75
CA GLU A 59 0.97 -2.85 -1.12
C GLU A 59 1.29 -2.00 0.11
N VAL A 60 0.40 -1.98 1.10
CA VAL A 60 0.64 -1.27 2.37
C VAL A 60 1.85 -1.85 3.11
N GLU A 61 1.98 -3.18 3.17
CA GLU A 61 3.12 -3.85 3.80
C GLU A 61 4.44 -3.55 3.06
N ARG A 62 4.40 -3.55 1.73
CA ARG A 62 5.54 -3.18 0.89
C ARG A 62 6.00 -1.75 1.21
N ASP A 63 5.07 -0.81 1.22
CA ASP A 63 5.39 0.61 1.40
C ASP A 63 5.93 0.88 2.83
N ALA A 64 5.36 0.24 3.84
CA ALA A 64 5.87 0.30 5.21
C ALA A 64 7.31 -0.26 5.32
N SER A 65 7.58 -1.38 4.63
CA SER A 65 8.91 -2.00 4.61
C SER A 65 9.94 -1.11 3.92
N PHE A 66 9.60 -0.49 2.79
CA PHE A 66 10.49 0.45 2.11
C PHE A 66 10.78 1.68 2.97
N ALA A 67 9.77 2.25 3.62
CA ALA A 67 9.96 3.38 4.52
C ALA A 67 10.94 3.04 5.66
N GLN A 68 10.80 1.85 6.26
CA GLN A 68 11.71 1.40 7.31
C GLN A 68 13.14 1.18 6.80
N ILE A 69 13.30 0.56 5.62
CA ILE A 69 14.61 0.36 4.99
C ILE A 69 15.27 1.71 4.71
N GLU A 70 14.52 2.70 4.21
CA GLU A 70 15.06 4.03 3.92
C GLU A 70 15.55 4.73 5.18
N VAL A 71 14.76 4.68 6.27
CA VAL A 71 15.16 5.22 7.58
C VAL A 71 16.44 4.55 8.07
N ASN A 72 16.48 3.20 8.06
CA ASN A 72 17.65 2.46 8.52
C ASN A 72 18.89 2.76 7.67
N HIS A 73 18.73 2.84 6.34
CA HIS A 73 19.81 3.18 5.44
C HIS A 73 20.35 4.59 5.71
N ARG A 74 19.45 5.57 5.87
CA ARG A 74 19.82 6.95 6.18
C ARG A 74 20.58 7.04 7.50
N SER A 75 20.07 6.40 8.56
CA SER A 75 20.75 6.36 9.85
C SER A 75 22.13 5.71 9.78
N ALA A 76 22.26 4.59 9.06
CA ALA A 76 23.54 3.92 8.88
C ALA A 76 24.54 4.81 8.10
N VAL A 77 24.08 5.49 7.05
CA VAL A 77 24.92 6.44 6.30
C VAL A 77 25.33 7.62 7.18
N GLU A 78 24.42 8.19 7.96
CA GLU A 78 24.73 9.28 8.90
C GLU A 78 25.75 8.88 9.97
N GLU A 79 25.63 7.67 10.51
CA GLU A 79 26.60 7.10 11.46
C GLU A 79 27.98 6.98 10.80
N MET A 80 28.07 6.37 9.63
CA MET A 80 29.34 6.19 8.90
C MET A 80 29.97 7.53 8.51
N LEU A 81 29.16 8.52 8.12
CA LEU A 81 29.63 9.88 7.88
C LEU A 81 30.16 10.52 9.18
N GLY A 82 29.50 10.29 10.32
CA GLY A 82 29.99 10.70 11.64
C GLY A 82 31.36 10.10 11.96
N LEU A 83 31.53 8.79 11.72
CA LEU A 83 32.81 8.12 11.91
C LEU A 83 33.90 8.66 10.97
N GLN A 84 33.56 8.96 9.72
CA GLN A 84 34.47 9.58 8.76
C GLN A 84 34.94 10.96 9.24
N VAL A 85 34.02 11.77 9.76
CA VAL A 85 34.33 13.08 10.37
C VAL A 85 35.31 12.93 11.53
N GLU A 86 35.05 11.98 12.44
CA GLU A 86 35.93 11.74 13.59
C GLU A 86 37.32 11.24 13.18
N CYS A 87 37.42 10.43 12.12
CA CYS A 87 38.71 10.03 11.56
C CYS A 87 39.52 11.23 11.04
N VAL A 88 38.90 12.10 10.23
CA VAL A 88 39.54 13.32 9.74
C VAL A 88 39.94 14.25 10.88
N ARG A 89 39.09 14.40 11.91
CA ARG A 89 39.39 15.19 13.11
C ARG A 89 40.62 14.65 13.84
N ARG A 90 40.71 13.33 14.04
CA ARG A 90 41.88 12.70 14.70
C ARG A 90 43.15 12.89 13.88
N MET A 91 43.09 12.84 12.54
CA MET A 91 44.25 13.15 11.69
C MET A 91 44.70 14.60 11.89
N ARG A 92 43.77 15.55 11.87
CA ARG A 92 44.06 16.98 12.11
C ARG A 92 44.65 17.21 13.50
N ALA A 93 44.13 16.55 14.53
CA ALA A 93 44.62 16.64 15.90
C ALA A 93 46.07 16.13 16.05
N ARG A 94 46.49 15.19 15.20
CA ARG A 94 47.90 14.73 15.11
C ARG A 94 48.81 15.66 14.31
N GLY A 95 48.29 16.79 13.82
CA GLY A 95 49.06 17.79 13.07
C GLY A 95 49.04 17.61 11.55
N GLU A 96 48.24 16.69 11.01
CA GLU A 96 48.17 16.48 9.57
C GLU A 96 47.59 17.70 8.83
N LYS A 97 48.22 18.03 7.69
CA LYS A 97 47.77 19.12 6.82
C LYS A 97 46.56 18.67 6.01
N VAL A 98 45.65 19.61 5.73
CA VAL A 98 44.42 19.33 4.94
C VAL A 98 44.74 18.72 3.57
N ALA A 99 45.79 19.21 2.91
CA ALA A 99 46.25 18.67 1.62
C ALA A 99 46.70 17.21 1.74
N ALA A 100 47.51 16.87 2.75
CA ALA A 100 47.95 15.50 2.98
C ALA A 100 46.77 14.56 3.30
N ILE A 101 45.77 15.03 4.06
CA ILE A 101 44.55 14.25 4.33
C ILE A 101 43.75 14.04 3.05
N ALA A 102 43.63 15.06 2.20
CA ALA A 102 42.96 14.96 0.91
C ALA A 102 43.64 13.90 0.03
N ASP A 103 44.98 13.94 -0.06
CA ASP A 103 45.77 12.96 -0.82
C ASP A 103 45.59 11.53 -0.27
N LEU A 104 45.59 11.35 1.06
CA LEU A 104 45.44 10.04 1.71
C LEU A 104 44.04 9.43 1.56
N THR A 105 43.00 10.27 1.48
CA THR A 105 41.60 9.83 1.47
C THR A 105 40.97 9.85 0.08
N GLY A 106 41.66 10.42 -0.91
CA GLY A 106 41.12 10.68 -2.25
C GLY A 106 40.02 11.75 -2.25
N LEU A 107 39.80 12.45 -1.13
CA LEU A 107 38.84 13.54 -1.02
C LEU A 107 39.45 14.82 -1.57
N THR A 108 38.60 15.75 -2.03
CA THR A 108 39.10 17.09 -2.36
C THR A 108 39.44 17.86 -1.08
N VAL A 109 40.37 18.81 -1.17
CA VAL A 109 40.68 19.75 -0.06
C VAL A 109 39.41 20.47 0.43
N ARG A 110 38.47 20.75 -0.48
CA ARG A 110 37.17 21.33 -0.16
C ARG A 110 36.32 20.38 0.69
N ASP A 111 36.27 19.10 0.33
CA ASP A 111 35.51 18.09 1.07
C ASP A 111 36.10 17.84 2.45
N VAL A 112 37.43 17.74 2.57
CA VAL A 112 38.11 17.61 3.87
C VAL A 112 37.81 18.81 4.78
N ASN A 113 37.83 20.04 4.23
CA ASN A 113 37.46 21.24 4.97
C ASN A 113 35.97 21.25 5.36
N ARG A 114 35.07 20.78 4.48
CA ARG A 114 33.63 20.67 4.78
C ARG A 114 33.38 19.70 5.93
N ILE A 115 34.00 18.51 5.87
CA ILE A 115 33.93 17.48 6.90
C ILE A 115 34.48 18.00 8.23
N SER A 116 35.63 18.69 8.20
CA SER A 116 36.25 19.29 9.39
C SER A 116 35.42 20.42 10.02
N LYS A 117 34.56 21.10 9.25
CA LYS A 117 33.66 22.15 9.78
C LYS A 117 32.36 21.56 10.34
N ALA A 118 31.85 20.49 9.72
CA ALA A 118 30.63 19.81 10.15
C ALA A 118 30.75 19.20 11.57
N SER A 119 31.96 18.88 12.03
CA SER A 119 32.19 18.43 13.41
C SER A 119 32.02 19.52 14.47
N ASN A 120 32.27 20.79 14.15
CA ASN A 120 32.21 21.86 15.14
C ASN A 120 30.78 22.23 15.54
N GLY A 121 29.77 21.88 14.73
CA GLY A 121 28.36 22.15 15.04
C GLY A 121 27.67 21.11 15.94
N ARG A 122 28.26 19.92 16.11
CA ARG A 122 27.66 18.83 16.91
C ARG A 122 28.09 18.79 18.38
N ASN A 123 29.04 19.63 18.80
CA ASN A 123 29.61 19.62 20.14
C ASN A 123 28.99 20.65 21.12
N ASN A 124 27.78 21.17 20.87
CA ASN A 124 27.11 22.06 21.82
C ASN A 124 25.70 21.55 22.20
N PRO A 125 25.59 20.62 23.16
CA PRO A 125 24.30 20.14 23.67
C PRO A 125 23.62 21.06 24.73
N GLU A 126 24.03 22.33 24.89
CA GLU A 126 23.66 23.11 26.09
C GLU A 126 23.22 24.55 25.82
N SER A 127 22.29 24.79 24.88
CA SER A 127 21.81 26.17 24.62
C SER A 127 20.33 26.33 24.27
N ASP A 128 19.47 25.32 24.47
CA ASP A 128 18.05 25.42 24.10
C ASP A 128 17.07 24.91 25.18
N ALA A 129 17.48 24.97 26.45
CA ALA A 129 16.62 24.70 27.61
C ALA A 129 16.54 25.94 28.51
N GLY A 130 15.87 26.98 28.03
CA GLY A 130 15.65 28.19 28.82
C GLY A 130 14.61 29.11 28.21
N GLY A 131 13.32 28.91 28.54
CA GLY A 131 12.30 29.93 28.27
C GLY A 131 10.85 29.47 28.06
N GLY A 132 10.38 28.41 28.72
CA GLY A 132 8.95 28.07 28.75
C GLY A 132 8.24 28.72 29.94
N HIS A 133 7.88 30.00 29.79
CA HIS A 133 7.17 30.80 30.78
C HIS A 133 5.82 30.15 31.14
N ALA A 134 5.63 29.85 32.43
CA ALA A 134 4.37 29.39 32.99
C ALA A 134 3.28 30.45 32.80
N ALA A 135 2.27 30.15 31.97
CA ALA A 135 1.05 30.93 31.90
C ALA A 135 -0.06 30.20 32.67
N ASN A 136 -0.17 30.61 33.93
CA ASN A 136 -1.31 30.39 34.81
C ASN A 136 -2.51 31.19 34.28
N TRP A 137 -3.64 30.54 34.00
CA TRP A 137 -4.93 31.22 33.86
C TRP A 137 -6.01 30.44 34.61
N GLN A 138 -6.68 31.20 35.48
CA GLN A 138 -7.86 30.86 36.28
C GLN A 138 -9.07 30.49 35.41
#